data_AF-A0A524HU71-F1
#
_entry.id   AF-A0A524HU71-F1
#
_cell.length_a   1.000
_cell.length_b   1.000
_cell.length_c   1.000
_cell.angle_alpha   90.00
_cell.angle_beta   90.00
_cell.angle_gamma   90.00
#
_symmetry.space_group_name_H-M   'P 1'
#
loop_
_entity.id
_entity.type
_entity.pdbx_description
1 polymer ?
#
loop_
_entity_poly.entity_id
_entity_poly.type
_entity_poly.pdbx_seq_one_letter_code
_entity_poly.pdbx_strand_id
1 'polypeptide(L)'
;MFAARLYGLSDPKRRALAALEALEVSGRALDPMRQLSRGTVQRVAIARSLLHDPSIVLLDEPFTGLDVVGAERFRGVLAEELRRGRAIVLVTHQLAEVWELATHIGVLLGGRWALYEARPPKLSDFLPRYGELLRG
;
A
#
# COMPACT_ATOMS: atom_id res chain seq x y z
N MET A 1 16.28 -5.60 -12.23
CA MET A 1 17.55 -5.58 -11.46
C MET A 1 17.98 -4.20 -10.96
N PHE A 2 17.53 -3.08 -11.54
CA PHE A 2 17.92 -1.73 -11.10
C PHE A 2 17.65 -1.45 -9.61
N ALA A 3 16.41 -1.65 -9.14
CA ALA A 3 16.05 -1.36 -7.74
C ALA A 3 16.90 -2.14 -6.73
N ALA A 4 17.13 -3.44 -6.96
CA ALA A 4 17.98 -4.24 -6.07
C ALA A 4 19.44 -3.76 -6.05
N ARG A 5 19.99 -3.29 -7.18
CA ARG A 5 21.32 -2.69 -7.25
C ARG A 5 21.38 -1.35 -6.54
N LEU A 6 20.34 -0.52 -6.68
CA LEU A 6 20.22 0.76 -5.99
C LEU A 6 20.34 0.61 -4.46
N TYR A 7 19.78 -0.48 -3.92
CA TYR A 7 19.85 -0.79 -2.50
C TYR A 7 20.99 -1.76 -2.12
N GLY A 8 21.95 -2.02 -3.01
CA GLY A 8 23.11 -2.86 -2.71
C GLY A 8 22.78 -4.32 -2.33
N LEU A 9 21.64 -4.84 -2.79
CA LEU A 9 21.14 -6.14 -2.33
C LEU A 9 21.95 -7.30 -2.91
N SER A 10 22.35 -8.22 -2.03
CA SER A 10 22.87 -9.53 -2.43
C SER A 10 21.77 -10.37 -3.09
N ASP A 11 22.14 -11.06 -4.16
CA ASP A 11 21.26 -11.92 -4.98
C ASP A 11 19.95 -11.23 -5.45
N PRO A 12 20.05 -10.23 -6.34
CA PRO A 12 18.91 -9.47 -6.86
C PRO A 12 17.78 -10.32 -7.45
N LYS A 13 18.13 -11.45 -8.08
CA LYS A 13 17.17 -12.30 -8.78
C LYS A 13 16.30 -13.04 -7.77
N ARG A 14 16.90 -13.67 -6.76
CA ARG A 14 16.14 -14.38 -5.73
C ARG A 14 15.23 -13.43 -4.95
N ARG A 15 15.72 -12.24 -4.57
CA ARG A 15 14.89 -11.24 -3.87
C ARG A 15 13.73 -10.74 -4.73
N ALA A 16 13.98 -10.48 -6.02
CA ALA A 16 12.92 -10.11 -6.95
C ALA A 16 11.84 -11.19 -7.07
N LEU A 17 12.24 -12.46 -7.22
CA LEU A 17 11.30 -13.56 -7.31
C LEU A 17 10.48 -13.72 -6.02
N ALA A 18 11.13 -13.66 -4.85
CA ALA A 18 10.44 -13.77 -3.56
C ALA A 18 9.43 -12.63 -3.36
N ALA A 19 9.77 -11.39 -3.73
CA ALA A 19 8.86 -10.26 -3.64
C ALA A 19 7.68 -10.37 -4.62
N LEU A 20 7.93 -10.87 -5.85
CA LEU A 20 6.87 -11.11 -6.83
C LEU A 20 5.95 -12.28 -6.42
N GLU A 21 6.50 -13.29 -5.76
CA GLU A 21 5.75 -14.43 -5.22
C GLU A 21 4.85 -14.00 -4.06
N ALA A 22 5.35 -13.19 -3.14
CA ALA A 22 4.57 -12.63 -2.03
C ALA A 22 3.33 -11.85 -2.49
N LEU A 23 3.35 -11.31 -3.72
CA LEU A 23 2.23 -10.55 -4.30
C LEU A 23 1.51 -11.31 -5.42
N GLU A 24 1.76 -12.61 -5.57
CA GLU A 24 1.11 -13.49 -6.56
C GLU A 24 1.22 -12.96 -8.01
N VAL A 25 2.41 -12.47 -8.36
CA VAL A 25 2.75 -11.98 -9.72
C VAL A 25 3.94 -12.72 -10.35
N SER A 26 4.51 -13.71 -9.65
CA SER A 26 5.67 -14.48 -10.12
C SER A 26 5.46 -15.16 -11.48
N GLY A 27 4.24 -15.65 -11.77
CA GLY A 27 3.90 -16.26 -13.07
C GLY A 27 3.90 -15.30 -14.27
N ARG A 28 3.99 -13.99 -14.02
CA ARG A 28 4.03 -12.92 -15.03
C ARG A 28 5.36 -12.15 -14.97
N ALA A 29 6.38 -12.67 -14.30
CA ALA A 29 7.62 -11.95 -13.99
C ALA A 29 8.42 -11.50 -15.22
N LEU A 30 8.27 -12.19 -16.35
CA LEU A 30 8.97 -11.90 -17.61
C LEU A 30 8.12 -11.13 -18.62
N ASP A 31 6.85 -10.90 -18.31
CA ASP A 31 5.95 -10.19 -19.19
C ASP A 31 6.35 -8.70 -19.28
N PRO A 32 6.29 -8.09 -20.47
CA PRO A 32 6.41 -6.65 -20.59
C PRO A 32 5.36 -5.93 -19.73
N MET A 33 5.75 -4.90 -18.98
CA MET A 33 4.84 -4.13 -18.12
C MET A 33 3.56 -3.64 -18.84
N ARG A 34 3.67 -3.30 -20.14
CA ARG A 34 2.54 -2.88 -20.98
C ARG A 34 1.47 -3.97 -21.22
N GLN A 35 1.79 -5.23 -20.96
CA GLN A 35 0.88 -6.38 -21.12
C GLN A 35 0.23 -6.80 -19.78
N LEU A 36 0.63 -6.17 -18.68
CA LEU A 36 0.08 -6.44 -17.36
C LEU A 36 -1.18 -5.60 -17.14
N SER A 37 -2.16 -6.17 -16.44
CA SER A 37 -3.30 -5.38 -15.96
C SER A 37 -2.82 -4.30 -14.99
N ARG A 38 -3.58 -3.21 -14.85
CA ARG A 38 -3.26 -2.13 -13.89
C ARG A 38 -3.02 -2.66 -12.48
N GLY A 39 -3.85 -3.58 -11.99
CA GLY A 39 -3.64 -4.20 -10.68
C GLY A 39 -2.40 -5.08 -10.58
N THR A 40 -1.98 -5.71 -11.67
CA THR A 40 -0.70 -6.44 -11.69
C THR A 40 0.50 -5.49 -11.70
N VAL A 41 0.43 -4.39 -12.45
CA VAL A 41 1.46 -3.33 -12.42
C VAL A 41 1.60 -2.75 -11.01
N GLN A 42 0.48 -2.47 -10.34
CA GLN A 42 0.47 -1.96 -8.97
C GLN A 42 1.15 -2.94 -8.00
N ARG A 43 0.78 -4.23 -8.05
CA ARG A 43 1.44 -5.27 -7.26
C ARG A 43 2.94 -5.34 -7.55
N VAL A 44 3.37 -5.32 -8.80
CA VAL A 44 4.81 -5.26 -9.13
C VAL A 44 5.49 -4.02 -8.52
N ALA A 45 4.83 -2.87 -8.50
CA ALA A 45 5.37 -1.65 -7.89
C ALA A 45 5.56 -1.79 -6.37
N ILE A 46 4.64 -2.45 -5.68
CA ILE A 46 4.72 -2.75 -4.24
C ILE A 46 5.80 -3.81 -3.98
N ALA A 47 5.86 -4.89 -4.75
CA ALA A 47 6.93 -5.91 -4.63
C ALA A 47 8.29 -5.23 -4.72
N ARG A 48 8.43 -4.29 -5.66
CA ARG A 48 9.64 -3.50 -5.82
C ARG A 48 9.94 -2.60 -4.62
N SER A 49 8.94 -1.98 -3.98
CA SER A 49 9.17 -1.13 -2.80
C SER A 49 9.62 -1.95 -1.59
N LEU A 50 9.15 -3.20 -1.45
CA LEU A 50 9.52 -4.10 -0.35
C LEU A 50 10.87 -4.79 -0.53
N LEU A 51 11.50 -4.73 -1.71
CA LEU A 51 12.72 -5.48 -2.04
C LEU A 51 13.87 -5.33 -1.03
N HIS A 52 14.01 -4.13 -0.48
CA HIS A 52 15.13 -3.75 0.38
C HIS A 52 14.80 -3.84 1.87
N ASP A 53 13.71 -4.53 2.20
CA ASP A 53 13.29 -4.80 3.57
C ASP A 53 13.10 -3.52 4.44
N PRO A 54 12.32 -2.54 3.95
CA PRO A 54 12.18 -1.24 4.63
C PRO A 54 11.48 -1.38 5.99
N SER A 55 11.87 -0.57 6.97
CA SER A 55 11.13 -0.44 8.24
C SER A 55 9.83 0.35 8.11
N ILE A 56 9.75 1.25 7.12
CA ILE A 56 8.59 2.10 6.85
C ILE A 56 8.24 2.03 5.35
N VAL A 57 6.97 1.81 5.04
CA VAL A 57 6.42 1.80 3.69
C VAL A 57 5.50 3.00 3.51
N LEU A 58 5.78 3.84 2.51
CA LEU A 58 4.94 4.98 2.13
C LEU A 58 4.17 4.63 0.87
N LEU A 59 2.84 4.79 0.90
CA LEU A 59 1.95 4.43 -0.20
C LEU A 59 1.04 5.60 -0.54
N ASP A 60 1.07 6.03 -1.79
CA ASP A 60 0.21 7.08 -2.33
C ASP A 60 -0.85 6.46 -3.24
N GLU A 61 -2.11 6.58 -2.83
CA GLU A 61 -3.31 6.08 -3.50
C GLU A 61 -3.21 4.64 -4.04
N PRO A 62 -2.77 3.67 -3.20
CA PRO A 62 -2.32 2.39 -3.72
C PRO A 62 -3.45 1.45 -4.18
N PHE A 63 -4.71 1.78 -3.88
CA PHE A 63 -5.89 1.04 -4.31
C PHE A 63 -6.46 1.53 -5.66
N THR A 64 -5.92 2.63 -6.20
CA THR A 64 -6.43 3.21 -7.45
C THR A 64 -6.27 2.25 -8.63
N GLY A 65 -7.37 1.94 -9.31
CA GLY A 65 -7.36 1.08 -10.49
C GLY A 65 -7.24 -0.42 -10.19
N LEU A 66 -7.35 -0.82 -8.92
CA LEU A 66 -7.58 -2.21 -8.54
C LEU A 66 -9.06 -2.56 -8.71
N ASP A 67 -9.34 -3.79 -9.12
CA ASP A 67 -10.67 -4.38 -8.99
C ASP A 67 -10.87 -4.93 -7.56
N VAL A 68 -12.09 -5.40 -7.26
CA VAL A 68 -12.44 -5.92 -5.93
C VAL A 68 -11.50 -7.03 -5.46
N VAL A 69 -11.13 -7.94 -6.38
CA VAL A 69 -10.25 -9.08 -6.08
C VAL A 69 -8.81 -8.60 -5.83
N GLY A 70 -8.32 -7.67 -6.64
CA GLY A 70 -6.99 -7.08 -6.49
C GLY A 70 -6.84 -6.27 -5.21
N ALA A 71 -7.88 -5.51 -4.84
CA ALA A 71 -7.94 -4.76 -3.59
C ALA A 71 -7.91 -5.69 -2.36
N GLU A 72 -8.67 -6.79 -2.39
CA GLU A 72 -8.68 -7.77 -1.30
C GLU A 72 -7.32 -8.43 -1.11
N ARG A 73 -6.69 -8.87 -2.20
CA ARG A 73 -5.32 -9.42 -2.15
C ARG A 73 -4.33 -8.40 -1.59
N PHE A 74 -4.46 -7.15 -2.02
CA PHE A 74 -3.56 -6.09 -1.56
C PHE A 74 -3.73 -5.79 -0.07
N ARG A 75 -4.96 -5.80 0.47
CA ARG A 75 -5.19 -5.76 1.93
C ARG A 75 -4.45 -6.89 2.65
N GLY A 76 -4.53 -8.12 2.15
CA GLY A 76 -3.84 -9.27 2.75
C GLY A 76 -2.32 -9.07 2.82
N VAL A 77 -1.73 -8.48 1.78
CA VAL A 77 -0.31 -8.12 1.75
C VAL A 77 0.03 -7.08 2.80
N LEU A 78 -0.75 -6.00 2.90
CA LEU A 78 -0.53 -4.96 3.90
C LEU A 78 -0.62 -5.53 5.32
N ALA A 79 -1.60 -6.41 5.57
CA ALA A 79 -1.75 -7.09 6.86
C ALA A 79 -0.52 -7.94 7.23
N GLU A 80 0.03 -8.69 6.28
CA GLU A 80 1.23 -9.49 6.50
C GLU A 80 2.47 -8.62 6.78
N GLU A 81 2.63 -7.51 6.06
CA GLU A 81 3.74 -6.57 6.31
C GLU A 81 3.61 -5.88 7.68
N LEU A 82 2.40 -5.51 8.10
CA LEU A 82 2.15 -5.02 9.47
C LEU A 82 2.52 -6.08 10.51
N ARG A 83 2.16 -7.35 10.28
CA ARG A 83 2.49 -8.48 11.18
C ARG A 83 4.00 -8.72 11.30
N ARG A 84 4.77 -8.39 10.26
CA ARG A 84 6.24 -8.40 10.26
C ARG A 84 6.86 -7.21 10.99
N GLY A 85 6.05 -6.32 11.56
CA GLY A 85 6.51 -5.14 12.31
C GLY A 85 6.87 -3.96 11.43
N ARG A 86 6.40 -3.92 10.16
CA ARG A 86 6.59 -2.75 9.30
C ARG A 86 5.59 -1.66 9.64
N ALA A 87 6.06 -0.41 9.64
CA ALA A 87 5.17 0.74 9.71
C ALA A 87 4.69 1.08 8.29
N ILE A 88 3.41 1.36 8.13
CA ILE A 88 2.83 1.73 6.84
C ILE A 88 2.14 3.09 7.00
N VAL A 89 2.51 4.04 6.13
CA VAL A 89 1.81 5.31 5.98
C VAL A 89 1.17 5.31 4.60
N LEU A 90 -0.15 5.47 4.58
CA LEU A 90 -0.95 5.34 3.38
C LEU A 90 -1.83 6.58 3.21
N VAL A 91 -1.77 7.18 2.02
CA VAL A 91 -2.64 8.27 1.60
C VAL A 91 -3.72 7.68 0.70
N THR A 92 -4.99 7.85 1.06
CA THR A 92 -6.10 7.46 0.19
C THR A 92 -7.40 8.21 0.47
N HIS A 93 -8.21 8.37 -0.57
CA HIS A 93 -9.62 8.73 -0.45
C HIS A 93 -10.55 7.51 -0.26
N GLN A 94 -10.05 6.28 -0.44
CA GLN A 94 -10.83 5.05 -0.32
C GLN A 94 -10.75 4.48 1.11
N LEU A 95 -11.25 5.22 2.10
CA LEU A 95 -11.09 4.89 3.53
C LEU A 95 -11.53 3.47 3.90
N ALA A 96 -12.60 2.97 3.27
CA ALA A 96 -13.13 1.63 3.51
C ALA A 96 -12.12 0.51 3.20
N GLU A 97 -11.20 0.75 2.26
CA GLU A 97 -10.20 -0.24 1.84
C GLU A 97 -9.16 -0.55 2.91
N VAL A 98 -8.92 0.40 3.82
CA VAL A 98 -7.82 0.36 4.80
C VAL A 98 -8.28 0.50 6.24
N TRP A 99 -9.57 0.74 6.48
CA TRP A 99 -10.10 1.09 7.80
C TRP A 99 -9.70 0.05 8.87
N GLU A 100 -9.89 -1.24 8.57
CA GLU A 100 -9.59 -2.32 9.51
C GLU A 100 -8.08 -2.52 9.75
N LEU A 101 -7.23 -2.05 8.84
CA LEU A 101 -5.77 -2.12 8.97
C LEU A 101 -5.19 -0.90 9.70
N ALA A 102 -5.89 0.23 9.66
CA ALA A 102 -5.39 1.49 10.19
C ALA A 102 -5.47 1.53 11.72
N THR A 103 -4.39 2.00 12.34
CA THR A 103 -4.32 2.27 13.78
C THR A 103 -4.61 3.74 14.10
N HIS A 104 -4.20 4.64 13.20
CA HIS A 104 -4.37 6.08 13.31
C HIS A 104 -4.89 6.64 12.00
N ILE A 105 -5.57 7.77 12.09
CA ILE A 105 -6.05 8.53 10.94
C ILE A 105 -5.63 9.99 11.07
N GLY A 106 -5.27 10.60 9.95
CA GLY A 106 -4.97 12.02 9.87
C GLY A 106 -5.61 12.65 8.65
N VAL A 107 -6.01 13.91 8.78
CA VAL A 107 -6.58 14.72 7.71
C VAL A 107 -5.70 15.95 7.53
N LEU A 108 -5.20 16.16 6.31
CA LEU A 108 -4.43 17.33 5.93
C LEU A 108 -5.29 18.29 5.10
N LEU A 109 -5.34 19.56 5.51
CA LEU A 109 -6.01 20.64 4.78
C LEU A 109 -5.08 21.85 4.68
N GLY A 110 -4.91 22.38 3.47
CA GLY A 110 -4.03 23.53 3.23
C GLY A 110 -2.60 23.33 3.73
N GLY A 111 -2.07 22.10 3.65
CA GLY A 111 -0.71 21.76 4.12
C GLY A 111 -0.55 21.66 5.63
N ARG A 112 -1.63 21.64 6.41
CA ARG A 112 -1.62 21.49 7.87
C ARG A 112 -2.48 20.31 8.31
N TRP A 113 -2.12 19.70 9.43
CA TRP A 113 -2.96 18.70 10.09
C TRP A 113 -4.22 19.38 10.62
N ALA A 114 -5.36 19.07 9.99
CA ALA A 114 -6.67 19.43 10.52
C ALA A 114 -7.09 18.44 11.63
N LEU A 115 -6.61 17.20 11.54
CA LEU A 115 -6.86 16.14 12.52
C LEU A 115 -5.73 15.10 12.46
N TYR A 116 -5.38 14.54 13.62
CA TYR A 116 -4.57 13.33 13.75
C TYR A 116 -4.93 12.64 15.06
N GLU A 117 -5.44 11.41 15.00
CA GLU A 117 -5.91 10.68 16.18
C GLU A 117 -5.86 9.16 15.93
N ALA A 118 -6.04 8.37 17.00
CA ALA A 118 -6.31 6.95 16.86
C ALA A 118 -7.61 6.75 16.09
N ARG A 119 -7.63 5.75 15.21
CA ARG A 119 -8.80 5.45 14.38
C ARG A 119 -10.01 5.07 15.27
N PRO A 120 -11.20 5.68 15.06
CA PRO A 120 -12.42 5.22 15.71
C PRO A 120 -12.77 3.77 15.31
N PRO A 121 -13.46 2.99 16.18
CA PRO A 121 -13.76 1.60 15.89
C PRO A 121 -14.50 1.39 14.56
N LYS A 122 -15.44 2.27 14.21
CA LYS A 122 -16.24 2.18 12.98
C LYS A 122 -16.02 3.37 12.06
N LEU A 123 -15.97 3.10 10.76
CA LEU A 123 -15.85 4.14 9.73
C LEU A 123 -17.05 5.10 9.77
N SER A 124 -18.24 4.57 10.07
CA SER A 124 -19.47 5.37 10.24
C SER A 124 -19.35 6.48 11.26
N ASP A 125 -18.51 6.31 12.28
CA ASP A 125 -18.35 7.27 13.37
C ASP A 125 -17.40 8.40 12.96
N PHE A 126 -16.56 8.16 11.95
CA PHE A 126 -15.60 9.13 11.42
C PHE A 126 -16.14 9.94 10.23
N LEU A 127 -16.93 9.31 9.35
CA LEU A 127 -17.41 9.95 8.11
C LEU A 127 -18.12 11.31 8.31
N PRO A 128 -18.99 11.50 9.33
CA PRO A 128 -19.60 12.81 9.57
C PRO A 128 -18.57 13.91 9.86
N ARG A 129 -17.60 13.62 10.74
CA ARG A 129 -16.50 14.55 11.09
C ARG A 129 -15.62 14.84 9.89
N TYR A 130 -15.31 13.82 9.10
CA TYR A 130 -14.56 13.99 7.85
C TYR A 130 -15.28 14.93 6.88
N GLY A 131 -16.59 14.77 6.70
CA GLY A 131 -17.40 15.65 5.86
C GLY A 131 -17.48 17.08 6.36
N GLU A 132 -17.47 17.30 7.68
CA GLU A 132 -17.40 18.65 8.27
C GLU A 132 -16.05 19.32 8.00
N LEU A 133 -14.96 18.59 8.18
CA LEU A 133 -13.61 19.10 7.91
C LEU A 133 -13.42 19.57 6.47
N LEU A 134 -14.03 18.88 5.49
CA LEU A 134 -13.92 19.24 4.07
C LEU A 134 -14.78 20.46 3.67
N ARG A 135 -15.73 20.89 4.51
CA ARG A 135 -16.63 22.02 4.22
C ARG A 135 -16.14 23.36 4.80
N GLY A 136 -15.16 23.35 5.68
CA GLY A 136 -14.52 24.55 6.25
C GLY A 136 -13.38 25.05 5.40
#